data_AF-A0A9D8RMU3-F1
#
_entry.id   AF-A0A9D8RMU3-F1
#
_cell.length_a   1.000
_cell.length_b   1.000
_cell.length_c   1.000
_cell.angle_alpha   90.00
_cell.angle_beta   90.00
_cell.angle_gamma   90.00
#
_symmetry.space_group_name_H-M   'P 1'
#
loop_
_entity.id
_entity.type
_entity.pdbx_description
1 polymer ?
#
loop_
_entity_poly.entity_id
_entity_poly.type
_entity_poly.pdbx_seq_one_letter_code
_entity_poly.pdbx_strand_id
1 'polypeptide(L)'
;MNSEKIVLSGMRPTGRLHLGNFHGALKNWITLQDKYNCYFFVADLHSLTTAYDQTQNLAANSRAMLIDWLTAGLDPKKCTIYIQSDVPEISELNTLLGMITPLGWLLRNPTYKEQIQELLKQKYAG
;
A
#
# COMPACT_ATOMS: atom_id res chain seq x y z
N MET A 1 -29.19 -4.50 9.07
CA MET A 1 -28.05 -5.01 8.29
C MET A 1 -26.93 -5.29 9.27
N ASN A 2 -26.59 -6.57 9.48
CA ASN A 2 -25.46 -6.92 10.33
C ASN A 2 -24.20 -6.44 9.58
N SER A 3 -23.61 -5.33 10.02
CA SER A 3 -22.45 -4.75 9.33
C SER A 3 -21.23 -5.61 9.65
N GLU A 4 -20.93 -6.54 8.76
CA GLU A 4 -19.67 -7.27 8.79
C GLU A 4 -18.51 -6.27 8.82
N LYS A 5 -17.59 -6.44 9.76
CA LYS A 5 -16.47 -5.51 9.93
C LYS A 5 -15.58 -5.56 8.70
N ILE A 6 -15.21 -4.38 8.20
CA ILE A 6 -14.35 -4.22 7.02
C ILE A 6 -12.89 -4.14 7.46
N VAL A 7 -12.02 -4.84 6.73
CA VAL A 7 -10.57 -4.74 6.85
C VAL A 7 -10.00 -4.18 5.55
N LEU A 8 -9.19 -3.14 5.64
CA LEU A 8 -8.45 -2.57 4.52
C LEU A 8 -6.95 -2.66 4.83
N SER A 9 -6.16 -3.22 3.91
CA SER A 9 -4.70 -3.26 4.05
C SER A 9 -4.03 -3.20 2.69
N GLY A 10 -2.86 -2.57 2.61
CA GLY A 10 -2.13 -2.42 1.37
C GLY A 10 -0.63 -2.59 1.55
N MET A 11 0.04 -3.01 0.48
CA MET A 11 1.50 -3.15 0.46
C MET A 11 2.07 -2.41 -0.74
N ARG A 12 3.21 -1.73 -0.56
CA ARG A 12 3.94 -1.11 -1.67
C ARG A 12 4.68 -2.19 -2.47
N PRO A 13 4.64 -2.14 -3.82
CA PRO A 13 5.38 -3.06 -4.68
C PRO A 13 6.88 -2.67 -4.77
N THR A 14 7.66 -2.93 -3.72
CA THR A 14 9.08 -2.55 -3.62
C THR A 14 10.06 -3.65 -4.09
N GLY A 15 9.58 -4.72 -4.73
CA GLY A 15 10.40 -5.83 -5.23
C GLY A 15 9.85 -7.19 -4.80
N ARG A 16 10.69 -8.24 -4.87
CA ARG A 16 10.28 -9.61 -4.52
C ARG A 16 9.86 -9.71 -3.06
N LEU A 17 8.75 -10.40 -2.81
CA LEU A 17 8.26 -10.67 -1.47
C LEU A 17 9.28 -11.53 -0.71
N HIS A 18 9.76 -11.06 0.44
CA HIS A 18 10.65 -11.83 1.32
C HIS A 18 9.90 -12.32 2.56
N LEU A 19 10.50 -13.25 3.31
CA LEU A 19 9.93 -13.86 4.53
C LEU A 19 9.37 -12.83 5.52
N GLY A 20 10.02 -11.66 5.65
CA GLY A 20 9.52 -10.55 6.47
C GLY A 20 8.11 -10.07 6.07
N ASN A 21 7.82 -9.91 4.78
CA ASN A 21 6.50 -9.47 4.30
C ASN A 21 5.44 -10.57 4.52
N PHE A 22 5.83 -11.83 4.33
CA PHE A 22 4.95 -12.97 4.57
C PHE A 22 4.53 -13.07 6.04
N HIS A 23 5.49 -13.06 6.96
CA HIS A 23 5.22 -13.15 8.39
C HIS A 23 4.61 -11.87 8.98
N GLY A 24 4.94 -10.71 8.42
CA GLY A 24 4.47 -9.42 8.91
C GLY A 24 3.01 -9.13 8.56
N ALA A 25 2.59 -9.43 7.33
CA ALA A 25 1.25 -9.08 6.85
C ALA A 25 0.50 -10.26 6.24
N LEU A 26 1.12 -10.99 5.30
CA LEU A 26 0.39 -11.93 4.43
C LEU A 26 -0.24 -13.09 5.19
N LYS A 27 0.47 -13.66 6.18
CA LYS A 27 -0.07 -14.71 7.05
C LYS A 27 -1.32 -14.27 7.81
N ASN A 28 -1.34 -13.01 8.27
CA ASN A 28 -2.51 -12.43 8.93
C ASN A 28 -3.65 -12.20 7.94
N TRP A 29 -3.36 -11.69 6.74
CA TRP A 29 -4.37 -11.49 5.70
C TRP A 29 -5.09 -12.79 5.34
N ILE A 30 -4.35 -13.90 5.22
CA ILE A 30 -4.93 -15.22 4.95
C ILE A 30 -5.93 -15.64 6.03
N THR A 31 -5.71 -15.27 7.29
CA THR A 31 -6.63 -15.59 8.39
C THR A 31 -7.80 -14.60 8.47
N LEU A 32 -7.60 -13.35 8.06
CA LEU A 32 -8.61 -12.30 8.12
C LEU A 32 -9.66 -12.44 7.02
N GLN A 33 -9.28 -12.92 5.82
CA GLN A 33 -10.21 -13.11 4.71
C GLN A 33 -11.35 -14.08 5.03
N ASP A 34 -11.17 -15.01 5.97
CA ASP A 34 -12.20 -15.96 6.40
C ASP A 34 -13.13 -15.39 7.48
N LYS A 35 -12.80 -14.21 8.04
CA LYS A 35 -13.48 -13.63 9.21
C LYS A 35 -14.14 -12.28 8.94
N TYR A 36 -13.70 -11.58 7.90
CA TYR A 36 -14.03 -10.18 7.64
C TYR A 36 -14.16 -9.90 6.15
N ASN A 37 -14.88 -8.83 5.82
CA ASN A 37 -14.90 -8.28 4.47
C ASN A 37 -13.58 -7.54 4.22
N CYS A 38 -12.69 -8.23 3.53
CA CYS A 38 -11.32 -7.75 3.33
C CYS A 38 -11.12 -7.10 1.97
N TYR A 39 -10.40 -5.98 1.99
CA TYR A 39 -9.93 -5.24 0.82
C TYR A 39 -8.40 -5.16 0.93
N PHE A 40 -7.71 -5.84 0.01
CA PHE A 40 -6.26 -5.86 -0.05
C PHE A 40 -5.78 -5.21 -1.33
N PHE A 41 -4.81 -4.30 -1.26
CA PHE A 41 -4.42 -3.55 -2.45
C PHE A 41 -2.93 -3.34 -2.63
N VAL A 42 -2.51 -3.35 -3.89
CA VAL A 42 -1.17 -2.98 -4.32
C VAL A 42 -1.08 -1.45 -4.30
N ALA A 43 -0.31 -0.90 -3.36
CA ALA A 43 -0.17 0.55 -3.15
C ALA A 43 0.88 1.16 -4.09
N ASP A 44 0.66 1.09 -5.39
CA ASP A 44 1.60 1.52 -6.42
C ASP A 44 1.74 3.04 -6.52
N LEU A 45 0.65 3.81 -6.41
CA LEU A 45 0.71 5.27 -6.33
C LEU A 45 1.51 5.73 -5.10
N HIS A 46 1.38 5.04 -3.97
CA HIS A 46 2.20 5.33 -2.79
C HIS A 46 3.69 5.10 -3.02
N SER A 47 4.09 4.11 -3.82
CA SER A 47 5.51 3.90 -4.15
C SER A 47 6.12 5.11 -4.88
N LEU A 48 5.33 5.83 -5.67
CA LEU A 48 5.78 7.03 -6.39
C LEU A 48 6.14 8.19 -5.45
N THR A 49 5.72 8.18 -4.19
CA THR A 49 6.09 9.24 -3.22
C THR A 49 7.56 9.20 -2.81
N THR A 50 8.21 8.04 -2.93
CA THR A 50 9.62 7.85 -2.53
C THR A 50 10.50 7.34 -3.66
N ALA A 51 9.95 6.63 -4.66
CA ALA A 51 10.68 6.02 -5.77
C ALA A 51 10.21 6.57 -7.13
N TYR A 52 9.97 7.89 -7.21
CA TYR A 52 9.48 8.56 -8.41
C TYR A 52 10.45 8.50 -9.61
N ASP A 53 11.73 8.25 -9.35
CA ASP A 53 12.82 8.15 -10.32
C ASP A 53 13.08 6.71 -10.82
N GLN A 54 12.42 5.70 -10.21
CA GLN A 54 12.63 4.27 -10.47
C GLN A 54 11.32 3.56 -10.82
N THR A 55 10.59 4.08 -11.81
CA THR A 55 9.25 3.61 -12.17
C THR A 55 9.23 2.48 -13.18
N GLN A 56 10.36 2.15 -13.83
CA GLN A 56 10.38 1.22 -14.96
C GLN A 56 9.85 -0.18 -14.60
N ASN A 57 10.08 -0.61 -13.36
CA ASN A 57 9.68 -1.94 -12.88
C ASN A 57 8.37 -1.94 -12.07
N LEU A 58 7.72 -0.80 -11.88
CA LEU A 58 6.58 -0.67 -10.96
C LEU A 58 5.43 -1.63 -11.34
N ALA A 59 5.01 -1.61 -12.61
CA ALA A 59 3.95 -2.49 -13.10
C ALA A 59 4.31 -3.98 -12.98
N ALA A 60 5.57 -4.34 -13.29
CA ALA A 60 6.05 -5.70 -13.17
C ALA A 60 6.07 -6.17 -11.70
N ASN A 61 6.52 -5.31 -10.78
CA ASN A 61 6.53 -5.56 -9.35
C ASN A 61 5.12 -5.72 -8.79
N SER A 62 4.17 -4.85 -9.20
CA SER A 62 2.76 -4.95 -8.82
C SER A 62 2.17 -6.30 -9.21
N ARG A 63 2.43 -6.75 -10.45
CA ARG A 63 1.94 -8.05 -10.93
C ARG A 63 2.60 -9.22 -10.21
N ALA A 64 3.92 -9.17 -9.99
CA ALA A 64 4.63 -10.21 -9.26
C ALA A 64 4.11 -10.35 -7.82
N MET A 65 3.90 -9.22 -7.13
CA MET A 65 3.37 -9.20 -5.78
C MET A 65 1.95 -9.77 -5.70
N LEU A 66 1.09 -9.46 -6.67
CA LEU A 66 -0.24 -10.05 -6.76
C LEU A 66 -0.16 -11.58 -6.91
N ILE A 67 0.75 -12.09 -7.75
CA ILE A 67 0.97 -13.54 -7.90
C ILE A 67 1.45 -14.14 -6.57
N ASP A 68 2.39 -13.50 -5.87
CA ASP A 68 2.87 -13.96 -4.56
C ASP A 68 1.73 -14.04 -3.53
N TRP A 69 0.80 -13.08 -3.54
CA TRP A 69 -0.37 -13.10 -2.64
C TRP A 69 -1.32 -14.27 -2.91
N LEU A 70 -1.65 -14.48 -4.18
CA LEU A 70 -2.55 -15.56 -4.59
C LEU A 70 -1.93 -16.93 -4.26
N THR A 71 -0.63 -17.11 -4.57
CA THR A 71 0.08 -18.36 -4.27
C THR A 71 0.26 -18.62 -2.78
N ALA A 72 0.34 -17.56 -1.96
CA ALA A 72 0.41 -17.68 -0.51
C ALA A 72 -0.92 -18.09 0.14
N GLY A 73 -2.05 -17.93 -0.55
CA GLY A 73 -3.37 -18.38 -0.08
C GLY A 73 -4.44 -17.29 0.04
N LEU A 74 -4.23 -16.10 -0.52
CA LEU A 74 -5.33 -15.15 -0.71
C LEU A 74 -6.25 -15.61 -1.83
N ASP A 75 -7.54 -15.65 -1.53
CA ASP A 75 -8.58 -16.07 -2.46
C ASP A 75 -9.43 -14.85 -2.88
N PRO A 76 -9.41 -14.46 -4.17
CA PRO A 76 -10.26 -13.40 -4.71
C PRO A 76 -11.76 -13.64 -4.55
N LYS A 77 -12.17 -14.88 -4.25
CA LYS A 77 -13.58 -15.19 -3.94
C LYS A 77 -13.97 -14.84 -2.52
N LYS A 78 -13.00 -14.66 -1.62
CA LYS A 78 -13.21 -14.34 -0.20
C LYS A 78 -12.89 -12.88 0.14
N CYS A 79 -12.06 -12.23 -0.66
CA CYS A 79 -11.65 -10.85 -0.45
C CYS A 79 -11.53 -10.09 -1.76
N THR A 80 -11.61 -8.77 -1.70
CA THR A 80 -11.37 -7.90 -2.85
C THR A 80 -9.89 -7.59 -2.95
N ILE A 81 -9.29 -7.84 -4.11
CA ILE A 81 -7.90 -7.53 -4.39
C ILE A 81 -7.82 -6.59 -5.59
N TYR A 82 -7.09 -5.48 -5.46
CA TYR A 82 -6.99 -4.48 -6.54
C TYR A 82 -5.65 -3.73 -6.53
N ILE A 83 -5.38 -2.99 -7.61
CA ILE A 83 -4.23 -2.09 -7.74
C ILE A 83 -4.70 -0.65 -7.45
N GLN A 84 -3.95 0.10 -6.65
CA GLN A 84 -4.36 1.43 -6.21
C GLN A 84 -4.59 2.39 -7.39
N SER A 85 -3.76 2.35 -8.43
CA SER A 85 -3.94 3.15 -9.65
C SER A 85 -5.19 2.83 -10.46
N ASP A 86 -5.74 1.62 -10.33
CA ASP A 86 -6.89 1.17 -11.14
C ASP A 86 -8.23 1.69 -10.61
N VAL A 87 -8.22 2.33 -9.43
CA VAL A 87 -9.40 2.89 -8.77
C VAL A 87 -9.23 4.42 -8.67
N PRO A 88 -9.65 5.18 -9.71
CA PRO A 88 -9.41 6.63 -9.78
C PRO A 88 -10.03 7.41 -8.62
N GLU A 89 -11.08 6.88 -7.99
CA GLU A 89 -11.74 7.45 -6.82
C GLU A 89 -10.78 7.62 -5.63
N ILE A 90 -9.74 6.78 -5.54
CA ILE A 90 -8.70 6.90 -4.50
C ILE A 90 -7.92 8.21 -4.67
N SER A 91 -7.53 8.55 -5.91
CA SER A 91 -6.81 9.79 -6.20
C SER A 91 -7.70 11.02 -6.04
N GLU A 92 -8.97 10.93 -6.43
CA GLU A 92 -9.95 11.99 -6.23
C GLU A 92 -10.16 12.27 -4.74
N LEU A 93 -10.44 11.23 -3.95
CA LEU A 93 -10.66 11.37 -2.51
C LEU A 93 -9.40 11.89 -1.80
N ASN A 94 -8.21 11.40 -2.17
CA ASN A 94 -6.95 11.92 -1.63
C ASN A 94 -6.80 13.42 -1.88
N THR A 95 -7.18 13.90 -3.06
CA THR A 95 -7.15 15.34 -3.41
C THR A 95 -8.11 16.13 -2.52
N LEU A 96 -9.35 15.67 -2.38
CA LEU A 96 -10.36 16.33 -1.55
C LEU A 96 -9.95 16.38 -0.07
N LEU A 97 -9.41 15.26 0.46
CA LEU A 97 -8.88 15.21 1.84
C LEU A 97 -7.67 16.14 2.02
N GLY A 98 -6.84 16.27 0.98
CA GLY A 98 -5.73 17.22 0.95
C GLY A 98 -6.18 18.68 1.12
N MET A 99 -7.32 19.07 0.54
CA MET A 99 -7.86 20.44 0.65
C MET A 99 -8.30 20.80 2.07
N ILE A 100 -8.63 19.81 2.91
CA ILE A 100 -9.09 20.01 4.28
C ILE A 100 -8.04 19.63 5.34
N THR A 101 -6.84 19.20 4.92
CA THR A 101 -5.76 18.78 5.83
C THR A 101 -4.70 19.87 5.94
N PRO A 102 -4.61 20.60 7.06
CA PRO A 102 -3.64 21.68 7.22
C PRO A 102 -2.20 21.17 7.18
N LEU A 103 -1.31 21.93 6.53
CA LEU A 103 0.11 21.61 6.45
C LEU A 103 0.76 21.41 7.83
N GLY A 104 0.33 22.19 8.83
CA GLY A 104 0.83 22.07 10.20
C GLY A 104 0.57 20.69 10.85
N TRP A 105 -0.45 19.96 10.41
CA TRP A 105 -0.71 18.59 10.89
C TRP A 105 0.31 17.62 10.29
N LEU A 106 0.55 17.73 8.99
CA LEU A 106 1.55 16.94 8.28
C LEU A 106 2.95 17.17 8.86
N LEU A 107 3.33 18.44 9.09
CA LEU A 107 4.61 18.81 9.69
C LEU A 107 4.77 18.38 11.16
N ARG A 108 3.72 17.86 11.82
CA ARG A 108 3.82 17.27 13.16
C ARG A 108 3.84 15.75 13.16
N ASN A 109 3.57 15.12 12.02
CA ASN A 109 3.62 13.67 11.90
C ASN A 109 5.11 13.20 12.00
N PRO A 110 5.46 12.34 12.98
CA PRO A 110 6.85 11.92 13.18
C PRO A 110 7.38 11.11 11.98
N THR A 111 6.59 10.18 11.45
CA THR A 111 6.95 9.37 10.28
C THR A 111 7.21 10.24 9.05
N TYR A 112 6.42 11.29 8.84
CA TYR A 112 6.64 12.24 7.75
C TYR A 112 7.97 12.98 7.88
N LYS A 113 8.30 13.46 9.09
CA LYS A 113 9.58 14.13 9.35
C LYS A 113 10.78 13.21 9.11
N GLU A 114 10.71 11.98 9.63
CA GLU A 114 11.75 10.97 9.44
C GLU A 114 11.96 10.68 7.95
N GLN A 115 10.86 10.46 7.20
CA GLN A 115 10.94 10.19 5.77
C GLN A 115 11.57 11.34 4.99
N ILE A 116 11.23 12.61 5.29
CA ILE A 116 11.89 13.77 4.68
C ILE A 116 13.38 13.75 4.95
N GLN A 117 13.79 13.53 6.20
CA GLN A 117 15.20 13.53 6.57
C GLN A 117 15.98 12.45 5.80
N GLU A 118 15.41 11.26 5.65
CA GLU A 118 16.01 10.19 4.84
C GLU A 118 16.14 10.56 3.36
N LEU A 119 15.08 11.11 2.76
CA LEU A 119 15.11 11.52 1.35
C LEU A 119 16.11 12.64 1.10
N LEU A 120 16.23 13.62 2.02
CA LEU A 120 17.24 14.67 1.92
C LEU A 120 18.65 14.09 2.06
N LYS A 121 18.88 13.18 3.01
CA LYS A 121 20.17 12.49 3.14
C LYS A 121 20.55 11.77 1.85
N GLN A 122 19.62 11.02 1.24
CA GLN A 122 19.87 10.32 -0.03
C GLN A 122 20.18 11.30 -1.17
N LYS A 123 19.45 12.42 -1.26
CA LYS A 123 19.64 13.42 -2.32
C LYS A 123 20.98 14.15 -2.25
N TYR A 124 21.52 14.36 -1.05
CA TYR A 124 22.78 15.08 -0.82
C TYR A 124 23.95 14.16 -0.40
N ALA A 125 23.80 12.84 -0.55
CA ALA A 125 24.86 11.87 -0.28
C ALA A 125 25.92 11.77 -1.42
N GLY A 126 25.84 12.66 -2.42
CA GLY A 126 26.78 12.76 -3.54
C GLY A 126 27.63 14.01 -3.46
#